data_AF-Q63ZG2-F1
#
_entry.id   AF-Q63ZG2-F1
#
_cell.length_a   1.000
_cell.length_b   1.000
_cell.length_c   1.000
_cell.angle_alpha   90.00
_cell.angle_beta   90.00
_cell.angle_gamma   90.00
#
_symmetry.space_group_name_H-M   'P 1'
#
loop_
_entity.id
_entity.type
_entity.pdbx_description
1 polymer ?
#
loop_
_entity_poly.entity_id
_entity_poly.type
_entity_poly.pdbx_seq_one_letter_code
_entity_poly.pdbx_strand_id
1 'polypeptide(L)'
;LQSQTMNIRVGQYKGLNISVWELLTSHHLCEAEKERQDLLMKYKAGSTTVQKLMEELALLVEKTEEKRSSFTVGSSTLTQASKEDTEKKKHIFLKSVEVELTVGHLKGQKSSLWQLLNSSYITDEKRNELLNKYESGTLTLEQLMQSIIAIMVEAEKTVINGSDEAGVTESGKAGDDCPSGPIIQSLTHLSTFLSTDEFHGPSVSLWDILHSKAISKSERENMLKKYLLTIEEVIAVLNKLFPTSEGQSLEQYGQTASFLKSVTVQVSIGEFKVEGKAHSLWELLHSKYITPEKRKELIEKFESKMLTWEEIFQIIVTIIKETEERGRNLKFKGLRKQVSASELLQSQIIDQDTLIDLTLGKKTLAEVTEMDSVKRYLEGTSCIAGVLVSSKTDPSKKVKMSIYDAMLKGILRPGTALVLLEAQAATGFVIDPIKNIKLSVDEAAASGVIGQELHAKLLSAEKAVTGYNDPSTSQRISLFQAMQRELIVKDHGIRLLEAQIATGGIIDPVHSHRVPVEVAYERGYFDEEMNQILSDPTDDTKGFFDPNTHENLTYMQLLQRCVQDPDTELFMLGVNTK
;
A
#
# COMPACT_ATOMS: atom_id res chain seq x y z
N LEU A 1 -11.49 12.19 -27.07
CA LEU A 1 -10.30 12.92 -26.58
C LEU A 1 -9.00 12.12 -26.75
N GLN A 2 -8.99 10.82 -26.46
CA GLN A 2 -7.79 9.97 -26.62
C GLN A 2 -7.35 9.74 -28.08
N SER A 3 -8.27 9.77 -29.05
CA SER A 3 -7.98 9.58 -30.48
C SER A 3 -7.67 10.86 -31.24
N GLN A 4 -7.81 12.03 -30.61
CA GLN A 4 -7.59 13.33 -31.23
C GLN A 4 -6.20 13.82 -30.84
N THR A 5 -5.42 14.29 -31.79
CA THR A 5 -4.05 14.76 -31.57
C THR A 5 -3.90 16.22 -31.97
N MET A 6 -3.08 16.97 -31.24
CA MET A 6 -2.77 18.36 -31.52
C MET A 6 -1.27 18.59 -31.54
N ASN A 7 -0.84 19.49 -32.42
CA ASN A 7 0.55 19.90 -32.52
C ASN A 7 0.77 21.14 -31.64
N ILE A 8 1.62 20.99 -30.61
CA ILE A 8 1.91 22.08 -29.69
C ILE A 8 3.15 22.84 -30.19
N ARG A 9 3.07 24.17 -30.22
CA ARG A 9 4.13 25.03 -30.77
C ARG A 9 5.14 25.54 -29.75
N VAL A 10 4.88 25.33 -28.44
CA VAL A 10 5.63 25.92 -27.31
C VAL A 10 5.79 24.89 -26.18
N GLY A 11 6.86 25.02 -25.36
CA GLY A 11 7.11 24.17 -24.19
C GLY A 11 7.74 22.80 -24.48
N GLN A 12 7.74 21.91 -23.49
CA GLN A 12 8.32 20.54 -23.55
C GLN A 12 7.71 19.65 -24.66
N TYR A 13 6.58 20.06 -25.21
CA TYR A 13 5.83 19.35 -26.24
C TYR A 13 5.94 19.96 -27.63
N LYS A 14 6.86 20.92 -27.82
CA LYS A 14 7.07 21.63 -29.09
C LYS A 14 7.40 20.66 -30.23
N GLY A 15 6.55 20.65 -31.26
CA GLY A 15 6.73 19.86 -32.48
C GLY A 15 6.23 18.41 -32.40
N LEU A 16 5.68 17.99 -31.25
CA LEU A 16 5.09 16.67 -31.05
C LEU A 16 3.57 16.70 -31.28
N ASN A 17 3.03 15.65 -31.89
CA ASN A 17 1.58 15.44 -32.02
C ASN A 17 1.10 14.63 -30.81
N ILE A 18 0.53 15.33 -29.83
CA ILE A 18 0.13 14.75 -28.54
C ILE A 18 -1.39 14.59 -28.50
N SER A 19 -1.87 13.51 -27.89
CA SER A 19 -3.31 13.34 -27.74
C SER A 19 -3.90 14.38 -26.79
N VAL A 20 -5.10 14.87 -27.10
CA VAL A 20 -5.78 15.88 -26.26
C VAL A 20 -5.96 15.37 -24.83
N TRP A 21 -6.20 14.06 -24.67
CA TRP A 21 -6.29 13.41 -23.36
C TRP A 21 -4.97 13.44 -22.60
N GLU A 22 -3.87 13.09 -23.25
CA GLU A 22 -2.54 13.04 -22.63
C GLU A 22 -2.06 14.43 -22.22
N LEU A 23 -2.39 15.46 -23.00
CA LEU A 23 -2.14 16.85 -22.62
C LEU A 23 -3.00 17.28 -21.41
N LEU A 24 -4.29 16.92 -21.40
CA LEU A 24 -5.19 17.18 -20.28
C LEU A 24 -4.80 16.45 -19.00
N THR A 25 -4.16 15.29 -19.09
CA THR A 25 -3.66 14.52 -17.94
C THR A 25 -2.20 14.81 -17.62
N SER A 26 -1.51 15.61 -18.45
CA SER A 26 -0.11 15.93 -18.25
C SER A 26 0.08 16.89 -17.09
N HIS A 27 1.18 16.72 -16.35
CA HIS A 27 1.59 17.63 -15.28
C HIS A 27 2.03 19.02 -15.79
N HIS A 28 2.00 19.27 -17.10
CA HIS A 28 2.35 20.55 -17.70
C HIS A 28 1.34 21.66 -17.40
N LEU A 29 0.07 21.30 -17.24
CA LEU A 29 -1.01 22.24 -16.93
C LEU A 29 -1.29 22.34 -15.42
N CYS A 30 -0.40 21.82 -14.57
CA CYS A 30 -0.57 21.82 -13.11
C CYS A 30 -0.76 23.24 -12.53
N GLU A 31 -0.10 24.24 -13.12
CA GLU A 31 -0.25 25.65 -12.74
C GLU A 31 -1.55 26.30 -13.26
N ALA A 32 -2.24 25.65 -14.20
CA ALA A 32 -3.50 26.07 -14.80
C ALA A 32 -4.65 25.08 -14.52
N GLU A 33 -4.56 24.32 -13.42
CA GLU A 33 -5.48 23.25 -13.05
C GLU A 33 -6.95 23.69 -12.99
N LYS A 34 -7.21 24.91 -12.51
CA LYS A 34 -8.57 25.50 -12.46
C LYS A 34 -9.14 25.80 -13.85
N GLU A 35 -8.32 26.32 -14.75
CA GLU A 35 -8.69 26.61 -16.15
C GLU A 35 -8.88 25.29 -16.93
N ARG A 36 -8.06 24.26 -16.62
CA ARG A 36 -8.19 22.89 -17.16
C ARG A 36 -9.48 22.20 -16.75
N GLN A 37 -9.87 22.29 -15.47
CA GLN A 37 -11.10 21.70 -14.95
C GLN A 37 -12.35 22.38 -15.52
N ASP A 38 -12.33 23.71 -15.70
CA ASP A 38 -13.43 24.46 -16.32
C ASP A 38 -13.65 24.05 -17.80
N LEU A 39 -12.56 23.85 -18.55
CA LEU A 39 -12.61 23.34 -19.92
C LEU A 39 -13.20 21.92 -20.01
N LEU A 40 -12.82 21.04 -19.07
CA LEU A 40 -13.37 19.68 -18.97
C LEU A 40 -14.86 19.68 -18.60
N MET A 41 -15.29 20.58 -17.71
CA MET A 41 -16.69 20.73 -17.33
C MET A 41 -17.54 21.26 -18.48
N LYS A 42 -17.06 22.27 -19.21
CA LYS A 42 -17.75 22.81 -20.40
C LYS A 42 -17.86 21.78 -21.53
N TYR A 43 -16.86 20.92 -21.69
CA TYR A 43 -16.92 19.80 -22.65
C TYR A 43 -17.90 18.71 -22.21
N LYS A 44 -17.90 18.32 -20.93
CA LYS A 44 -18.85 17.34 -20.37
C LYS A 44 -20.30 17.82 -20.45
N ALA A 45 -20.55 19.12 -20.33
CA ALA A 45 -21.86 19.74 -20.46
C ALA A 45 -22.33 19.89 -21.93
N GLY A 46 -21.52 19.51 -22.92
CA GLY A 46 -21.86 19.60 -24.35
C GLY A 46 -21.83 21.02 -24.94
N SER A 47 -21.44 22.01 -24.15
CA SER A 47 -21.37 23.44 -24.51
C SER A 47 -20.17 23.81 -25.40
N THR A 48 -19.21 22.90 -25.59
CA THR A 48 -18.01 23.13 -26.42
C THR A 48 -17.73 21.92 -27.32
N THR A 49 -17.40 22.17 -28.58
CA THR A 49 -16.98 21.12 -29.53
C THR A 49 -15.53 20.73 -29.30
N VAL A 50 -15.15 19.52 -29.73
CA VAL A 50 -13.78 19.00 -29.57
C VAL A 50 -12.74 19.92 -30.22
N GLN A 51 -13.05 20.53 -31.37
CA GLN A 51 -12.16 21.47 -32.05
C GLN A 51 -11.93 22.74 -31.22
N LYS A 52 -12.99 23.30 -30.64
CA LYS A 52 -12.89 24.50 -29.79
C LYS A 52 -12.16 24.23 -28.47
N LEU A 53 -12.36 23.04 -27.90
CA LEU A 53 -11.58 22.58 -26.74
C LEU A 53 -10.07 22.48 -27.07
N MET A 54 -9.72 22.03 -28.28
CA MET A 54 -8.32 21.92 -28.70
C MET A 54 -7.66 23.31 -28.85
N GLU A 55 -8.37 24.29 -29.40
CA GLU A 55 -7.88 25.67 -29.50
C GLU A 55 -7.67 26.33 -28.14
N GLU A 56 -8.64 26.19 -27.22
CA GLU A 56 -8.55 26.75 -25.87
C GLU A 56 -7.44 26.08 -25.04
N LEU A 57 -7.20 24.77 -25.22
CA LEU A 57 -6.08 24.07 -24.60
C LEU A 57 -4.72 24.50 -25.15
N ALA A 58 -4.60 24.75 -26.45
CA ALA A 58 -3.36 25.23 -27.05
C ALA A 58 -2.98 26.62 -26.51
N LEU A 59 -3.96 27.53 -26.40
CA LEU A 59 -3.79 28.85 -25.78
C LEU A 59 -3.37 28.76 -24.30
N LEU A 60 -3.94 27.80 -23.56
CA LEU A 60 -3.61 27.58 -22.16
C LEU A 60 -2.14 27.16 -21.98
N VAL A 61 -1.65 26.27 -22.85
CA VAL A 61 -0.26 25.82 -22.84
C VAL A 61 0.71 26.96 -23.14
N GLU A 62 0.41 27.80 -24.14
CA GLU A 62 1.24 28.97 -24.46
C GLU A 62 1.33 29.93 -23.26
N LYS A 63 0.21 30.22 -22.61
CA LYS A 63 0.14 31.08 -21.42
C LYS A 63 0.90 30.51 -20.22
N THR A 64 0.89 29.19 -20.02
CA THR A 64 1.67 28.56 -18.95
C THR A 64 3.18 28.63 -19.22
N GLU A 65 3.60 28.51 -20.47
CA GLU A 65 5.02 28.57 -20.83
C GLU A 65 5.57 30.01 -20.77
N GLU A 66 4.78 31.02 -21.11
CA GLU A 66 5.17 32.43 -20.94
C GLU A 66 5.40 32.78 -19.45
N LYS A 67 4.54 32.31 -18.55
CA LYS A 67 4.74 32.47 -17.10
C LYS A 67 6.02 31.78 -16.62
N ARG A 68 6.32 30.60 -17.14
CA ARG A 68 7.53 29.84 -16.80
C ARG A 68 8.82 30.51 -17.30
N SER A 69 8.74 31.15 -18.46
CA SER A 69 9.83 31.92 -19.07
C SER A 69 10.17 33.19 -18.27
N SER A 70 9.21 33.75 -17.54
CA SER A 70 9.43 34.94 -16.70
C SER A 70 10.16 34.65 -15.37
N PHE A 71 10.17 33.39 -14.93
CA PHE A 71 10.78 32.97 -13.65
C PHE A 71 12.29 32.70 -13.73
N THR A 72 12.89 32.64 -14.93
CA THR A 72 14.31 32.25 -15.14
C THR A 72 15.30 33.41 -15.16
N VAL A 73 14.88 34.66 -14.95
CA VAL A 73 15.79 35.83 -14.95
C VAL A 73 16.09 36.37 -13.54
N GLY A 74 15.52 35.80 -12.48
CA GLY A 74 15.74 36.26 -11.11
C GLY A 74 16.31 35.19 -10.18
N SER A 75 17.50 35.45 -9.63
CA SER A 75 18.08 34.81 -8.43
C SER A 75 19.01 33.60 -8.63
N SER A 76 20.26 33.92 -8.92
CA SER A 76 21.45 33.13 -8.56
C SER A 76 21.72 33.24 -7.06
N THR A 77 21.47 32.16 -6.30
CA THR A 77 22.19 31.72 -5.09
C THR A 77 21.40 30.60 -4.41
N LEU A 78 21.68 29.32 -4.70
CA LEU A 78 21.19 28.21 -3.87
C LEU A 78 22.20 27.05 -3.77
N THR A 79 22.44 26.73 -2.50
CA THR A 79 23.14 25.65 -1.81
C THR A 79 23.07 24.23 -2.41
N GLN A 80 24.06 23.41 -2.05
CA GLN A 80 24.33 22.01 -2.46
C GLN A 80 23.16 21.00 -2.35
N ALA A 81 22.03 21.34 -1.71
CA ALA A 81 20.84 20.48 -1.66
C ALA A 81 20.09 20.35 -3.00
N SER A 82 20.34 21.25 -3.95
CA SER A 82 19.65 21.28 -5.25
C SER A 82 20.22 20.31 -6.29
N LYS A 83 21.44 19.79 -6.11
CA LYS A 83 22.05 18.84 -7.06
C LYS A 83 21.49 17.42 -6.93
N GLU A 84 21.31 16.92 -5.70
CA GLU A 84 20.73 15.59 -5.46
C GLU A 84 19.27 15.49 -5.93
N ASP A 85 18.49 16.57 -5.80
CA ASP A 85 17.10 16.60 -6.26
C ASP A 85 17.00 16.63 -7.78
N THR A 86 17.93 17.28 -8.49
CA THR A 86 17.98 17.23 -9.96
C THR A 86 18.44 15.88 -10.49
N GLU A 87 19.38 15.20 -9.84
CA GLU A 87 19.79 13.84 -10.21
C GLU A 87 18.67 12.83 -9.97
N LYS A 88 18.02 12.86 -8.80
CA LYS A 88 16.86 12.00 -8.50
C LYS A 88 15.69 12.24 -9.47
N LYS A 89 15.40 13.50 -9.84
CA LYS A 89 14.38 13.85 -10.85
C LYS A 89 14.73 13.35 -12.25
N LYS A 90 16.00 13.41 -12.66
CA LYS A 90 16.47 12.87 -13.96
C LYS A 90 16.49 11.33 -13.99
N HIS A 91 16.82 10.68 -12.86
CA HIS A 91 16.75 9.22 -12.71
C HIS A 91 15.33 8.66 -12.82
N ILE A 92 14.34 9.38 -12.28
CA ILE A 92 12.93 9.02 -12.42
C ILE A 92 12.49 9.18 -13.89
N PHE A 93 12.94 10.24 -14.57
CA PHE A 93 12.60 10.51 -15.98
C PHE A 93 13.14 9.44 -16.94
N LEU A 94 14.39 9.01 -16.80
CA LEU A 94 14.97 7.95 -17.65
C LEU A 94 14.37 6.55 -17.38
N LYS A 95 13.80 6.33 -16.19
CA LYS A 95 13.04 5.11 -15.85
C LYS A 95 11.63 5.11 -16.46
N SER A 96 11.04 6.28 -16.70
CA SER A 96 9.69 6.41 -17.28
C SER A 96 9.64 6.35 -18.81
N VAL A 97 10.78 6.47 -19.50
CA VAL A 97 10.85 6.42 -20.97
C VAL A 97 11.04 4.97 -21.42
N GLU A 98 9.97 4.37 -21.93
CA GLU A 98 9.96 3.00 -22.47
C GLU A 98 10.27 2.97 -23.96
N VAL A 99 11.18 2.08 -24.38
CA VAL A 99 11.56 1.88 -25.78
C VAL A 99 11.30 0.44 -26.15
N GLU A 100 10.65 0.24 -27.30
CA GLU A 100 10.40 -1.08 -27.88
C GLU A 100 11.58 -1.46 -28.79
N LEU A 101 12.27 -2.55 -28.45
CA LEU A 101 13.48 -2.96 -29.14
C LEU A 101 13.17 -3.92 -30.29
N THR A 102 13.79 -3.67 -31.43
CA THR A 102 13.61 -4.46 -32.66
C THR A 102 14.66 -5.57 -32.84
N VAL A 103 15.69 -5.65 -31.98
CA VAL A 103 16.76 -6.66 -32.08
C VAL A 103 17.19 -7.16 -30.68
N GLY A 104 17.36 -8.48 -30.54
CA GLY A 104 17.91 -9.15 -29.37
C GLY A 104 16.98 -10.01 -28.53
N HIS A 105 17.47 -10.52 -27.39
CA HIS A 105 16.67 -11.34 -26.46
C HIS A 105 15.47 -10.58 -25.85
N LEU A 106 15.42 -9.27 -26.05
CA LEU A 106 14.34 -8.36 -25.66
C LEU A 106 13.48 -7.92 -26.87
N LYS A 107 13.54 -8.62 -28.00
CA LYS A 107 12.77 -8.28 -29.20
C LYS A 107 11.27 -8.34 -28.89
N GLY A 108 10.59 -7.20 -29.03
CA GLY A 108 9.16 -7.06 -28.73
C GLY A 108 8.81 -6.81 -27.26
N GLN A 109 9.80 -6.57 -26.38
CA GLN A 109 9.56 -6.09 -25.02
C GLN A 109 9.84 -4.58 -24.90
N LYS A 110 8.90 -3.86 -24.25
CA LYS A 110 9.08 -2.47 -23.85
C LYS A 110 10.03 -2.42 -22.65
N SER A 111 11.23 -1.91 -22.87
CA SER A 111 12.25 -1.78 -21.81
C SER A 111 12.52 -0.31 -21.55
N SER A 112 12.69 0.07 -20.28
CA SER A 112 13.02 1.47 -19.95
C SER A 112 14.43 1.83 -20.41
N LEU A 113 14.63 3.08 -20.81
CA LEU A 113 15.92 3.59 -21.31
C LEU A 113 17.04 3.44 -20.27
N TRP A 114 16.71 3.55 -18.99
CA TRP A 114 17.62 3.27 -17.86
C TRP A 114 18.01 1.78 -17.75
N GLN A 115 17.07 0.88 -18.02
CA GLN A 115 17.32 -0.57 -18.01
C GLN A 115 18.17 -0.99 -19.21
N LEU A 116 18.01 -0.30 -20.34
CA LEU A 116 18.86 -0.49 -21.52
C LEU A 116 20.27 0.04 -21.32
N LEU A 117 20.40 1.19 -20.66
CA LEU A 117 21.70 1.77 -20.34
C LEU A 117 22.52 0.87 -19.38
N ASN A 118 21.84 0.20 -18.44
CA ASN A 118 22.42 -0.75 -17.49
C ASN A 118 22.42 -2.21 -17.98
N SER A 119 22.06 -2.44 -19.24
CA SER A 119 22.09 -3.79 -19.83
C SER A 119 23.53 -4.26 -20.05
N SER A 120 23.70 -5.58 -20.16
CA SER A 120 24.99 -6.23 -20.44
C SER A 120 25.58 -5.90 -21.81
N TYR A 121 24.82 -5.24 -22.68
CA TYR A 121 25.27 -4.81 -24.01
C TYR A 121 26.14 -3.55 -23.98
N ILE A 122 26.09 -2.77 -22.89
CA ILE A 122 26.83 -1.50 -22.77
C ILE A 122 27.83 -1.61 -21.63
N THR A 123 29.11 -1.46 -21.96
CA THR A 123 30.18 -1.45 -20.96
C THR A 123 30.08 -0.23 -20.04
N ASP A 124 30.51 -0.38 -18.79
CA ASP A 124 30.43 0.67 -17.78
C ASP A 124 31.17 1.95 -18.19
N GLU A 125 32.25 1.83 -18.98
CA GLU A 125 33.00 2.96 -19.53
C GLU A 125 32.18 3.79 -20.54
N LYS A 126 31.50 3.13 -21.49
CA LYS A 126 30.63 3.80 -22.47
C LYS A 126 29.34 4.33 -21.84
N ARG A 127 28.83 3.66 -20.81
CA ARG A 127 27.68 4.12 -20.01
C ARG A 127 27.97 5.46 -19.36
N ASN A 128 29.12 5.57 -18.70
CA ASN A 128 29.53 6.80 -18.01
C ASN A 128 29.82 7.94 -18.99
N GLU A 129 30.37 7.63 -20.17
CA GLU A 129 30.57 8.64 -21.23
C GLU A 129 29.25 9.19 -21.78
N LEU A 130 28.25 8.33 -22.03
CA LEU A 130 26.93 8.72 -22.52
C LEU A 130 26.14 9.51 -21.48
N LEU A 131 26.22 9.12 -20.19
CA LEU A 131 25.61 9.87 -19.09
C LEU A 131 26.24 11.25 -18.93
N ASN A 132 27.57 11.37 -18.94
CA ASN A 132 28.25 12.65 -18.82
C ASN A 132 27.93 13.61 -19.98
N LYS A 133 27.78 13.09 -21.21
CA LYS A 133 27.40 13.90 -22.38
C LYS A 133 25.92 14.34 -22.37
N TYR A 134 25.05 13.52 -21.78
CA TYR A 134 23.64 13.87 -21.54
C TYR A 134 23.50 14.88 -20.39
N GLU A 135 24.28 14.71 -19.31
CA GLU A 135 24.29 15.59 -18.14
C GLU A 135 24.82 17.00 -18.46
N SER A 136 25.77 17.09 -19.40
CA SER A 136 26.30 18.36 -19.92
C SER A 136 25.42 19.00 -21.02
N GLY A 137 24.31 18.36 -21.41
CA GLY A 137 23.35 18.90 -22.37
C GLY A 137 23.80 18.90 -23.84
N THR A 138 25.00 18.38 -24.13
CA THR A 138 25.54 18.21 -25.48
C THR A 138 24.83 17.12 -26.29
N LEU A 139 24.15 16.18 -25.63
CA LEU A 139 23.43 15.08 -26.26
C LEU A 139 21.94 15.14 -25.89
N THR A 140 21.08 15.17 -26.90
CA THR A 140 19.61 15.14 -26.69
C THR A 140 19.13 13.71 -26.39
N LEU A 141 17.95 13.56 -25.77
CA LEU A 141 17.39 12.26 -25.40
C LEU A 141 17.21 11.33 -26.62
N GLU A 142 16.82 11.89 -27.77
CA GLU A 142 16.70 11.14 -29.02
C GLU A 142 18.06 10.65 -29.52
N GLN A 143 19.11 11.46 -29.43
CA GLN A 143 20.47 11.08 -29.81
C GLN A 143 21.07 10.05 -28.85
N LEU A 144 20.73 10.12 -27.56
CA LEU A 144 21.13 9.13 -26.56
C LEU A 144 20.45 7.78 -26.85
N MET A 145 19.15 7.80 -27.14
CA MET A 145 18.38 6.62 -27.53
C MET A 145 18.93 5.98 -28.80
N GLN A 146 19.23 6.77 -29.83
CA GLN A 146 19.81 6.28 -31.08
C GLN A 146 21.20 5.69 -30.86
N SER A 147 22.02 6.28 -29.99
CA SER A 147 23.36 5.78 -29.67
C SER A 147 23.30 4.44 -28.92
N ILE A 148 22.36 4.28 -27.98
CA ILE A 148 22.14 3.02 -27.24
C ILE A 148 21.65 1.91 -28.17
N ILE A 149 20.66 2.20 -29.03
CA ILE A 149 20.16 1.23 -30.00
C ILE A 149 21.26 0.86 -31.00
N ALA A 150 22.06 1.81 -31.48
CA ALA A 150 23.18 1.54 -32.37
C ALA A 150 24.22 0.60 -31.73
N ILE A 151 24.58 0.84 -30.46
CA ILE A 151 25.52 -0.03 -29.72
C ILE A 151 24.94 -1.45 -29.54
N MET A 152 23.65 -1.58 -29.24
CA MET A 152 23.00 -2.89 -29.12
C MET A 152 22.93 -3.62 -30.46
N VAL A 153 22.58 -2.93 -31.56
CA VAL A 153 22.55 -3.52 -32.90
C VAL A 153 23.95 -3.94 -33.37
N GLU A 154 24.98 -3.17 -33.03
CA GLU A 154 26.35 -3.50 -33.36
C GLU A 154 26.88 -4.67 -32.52
N ALA A 155 26.56 -4.72 -31.23
CA ALA A 155 26.86 -5.85 -30.36
C ALA A 155 26.20 -7.15 -30.86
N GLU A 156 25.00 -7.09 -31.43
CA GLU A 156 24.33 -8.27 -32.00
C GLU A 156 24.80 -8.62 -33.41
N LYS A 157 25.21 -7.65 -34.22
CA LYS A 157 25.89 -7.92 -35.49
C LYS A 157 27.25 -8.59 -35.27
N THR A 158 27.97 -8.26 -34.19
CA THR A 158 29.20 -8.99 -33.84
C THR A 158 28.95 -10.42 -33.37
N VAL A 159 27.72 -10.74 -32.91
CA VAL A 159 27.31 -12.10 -32.56
C VAL A 159 26.86 -12.91 -33.80
N ILE A 160 26.39 -12.25 -34.86
CA ILE A 160 25.92 -12.91 -36.10
C ILE A 160 27.01 -13.02 -37.18
N ASN A 161 28.01 -12.12 -37.20
CA ASN A 161 29.10 -12.12 -38.19
C ASN A 161 30.47 -12.60 -37.64
N GLY A 162 30.46 -13.37 -36.54
CA GLY A 162 31.65 -14.08 -36.04
C GLY A 162 32.00 -15.38 -36.79
N SER A 163 31.42 -15.57 -37.98
CA SER A 163 31.79 -16.60 -38.95
C SER A 163 32.04 -15.92 -40.31
N ASP A 164 33.29 -16.02 -40.77
CA ASP A 164 33.82 -15.76 -42.11
C ASP A 164 34.15 -14.30 -42.51
N GLU A 165 35.40 -13.86 -42.28
CA GLU A 165 36.45 -13.84 -43.33
C GLU A 165 37.80 -13.30 -42.81
N ALA A 166 38.88 -13.82 -43.41
CA ALA A 166 40.26 -13.80 -42.94
C ALA A 166 41.09 -12.56 -43.37
N GLY A 167 42.20 -12.29 -42.67
CA GLY A 167 43.17 -11.27 -43.12
C GLY A 167 44.42 -11.01 -42.26
N VAL A 168 45.22 -12.05 -41.97
CA VAL A 168 46.70 -12.05 -41.85
C VAL A 168 47.41 -11.00 -40.95
N THR A 169 48.01 -11.44 -39.82
CA THR A 169 49.49 -11.44 -39.60
C THR A 169 49.88 -12.09 -38.27
N GLU A 170 50.65 -13.18 -38.41
CA GLU A 170 51.62 -13.86 -37.54
C GLU A 170 51.83 -13.44 -36.06
N SER A 171 51.64 -14.39 -35.11
CA SER A 171 52.71 -15.26 -34.56
C SER A 171 52.45 -15.72 -33.10
N GLY A 172 52.65 -17.02 -32.83
CA GLY A 172 53.30 -17.46 -31.57
C GLY A 172 52.54 -18.19 -30.44
N LYS A 173 52.12 -19.45 -30.70
CA LYS A 173 52.21 -20.66 -29.83
C LYS A 173 51.55 -20.76 -28.42
N ALA A 174 50.58 -21.69 -28.37
CA ALA A 174 50.50 -22.93 -27.56
C ALA A 174 49.86 -22.94 -26.14
N GLY A 175 48.79 -23.75 -26.00
CA GLY A 175 48.62 -24.66 -24.85
C GLY A 175 47.23 -24.74 -24.18
N ASP A 176 46.56 -25.88 -24.36
CA ASP A 176 45.59 -26.56 -23.49
C ASP A 176 44.06 -26.33 -23.56
N ASP A 177 43.40 -27.49 -23.60
CA ASP A 177 41.99 -27.82 -23.79
C ASP A 177 41.03 -27.34 -22.70
N CYS A 178 39.88 -26.77 -23.12
CA CYS A 178 38.60 -26.85 -22.40
C CYS A 178 37.42 -26.75 -23.40
N PRO A 179 36.33 -27.52 -23.22
CA PRO A 179 35.23 -27.54 -24.16
C PRO A 179 34.43 -26.23 -24.14
N SER A 180 34.23 -25.74 -25.37
CA SER A 180 33.36 -24.68 -25.89
C SER A 180 32.30 -24.05 -24.96
N GLY A 181 32.30 -22.70 -24.98
CA GLY A 181 31.44 -21.78 -24.22
C GLY A 181 29.90 -21.82 -24.37
N PRO A 182 29.25 -22.49 -25.36
CA PRO A 182 27.78 -22.51 -25.43
C PRO A 182 27.09 -23.24 -24.27
N ILE A 183 27.76 -24.27 -23.72
CA ILE A 183 27.25 -25.05 -22.58
C ILE A 183 27.30 -24.22 -21.29
N ILE A 184 28.33 -23.38 -21.15
CA ILE A 184 28.53 -22.48 -20.02
C ILE A 184 27.41 -21.44 -19.95
N GLN A 185 27.08 -20.80 -21.08
CA GLN A 185 26.00 -19.83 -21.17
C GLN A 185 24.63 -20.44 -20.82
N SER A 186 24.37 -21.68 -21.27
CA SER A 186 23.08 -22.34 -21.01
C SER A 186 22.91 -22.68 -19.54
N LEU A 187 23.98 -23.12 -18.87
CA LEU A 187 23.94 -23.47 -17.44
C LEU A 187 23.95 -22.24 -16.51
N THR A 188 24.46 -21.09 -16.96
CA THR A 188 24.39 -19.84 -16.18
C THR A 188 23.00 -19.23 -16.10
N HIS A 189 22.09 -19.58 -17.02
CA HIS A 189 20.72 -19.05 -17.05
C HIS A 189 19.71 -19.92 -16.28
N LEU A 190 20.06 -21.15 -15.88
CA LEU A 190 19.21 -21.99 -15.04
C LEU A 190 19.61 -21.81 -13.56
N SER A 191 18.71 -21.27 -12.76
CA SER A 191 18.90 -21.08 -11.31
C SER A 191 17.92 -21.93 -10.51
N THR A 192 18.37 -22.46 -9.38
CA THR A 192 17.53 -23.23 -8.44
C THR A 192 17.78 -22.78 -7.01
N PHE A 193 16.82 -23.01 -6.12
CA PHE A 193 16.96 -22.75 -4.68
C PHE A 193 17.48 -23.99 -3.97
N LEU A 194 18.61 -23.87 -3.28
CA LEU A 194 19.15 -24.91 -2.40
C LEU A 194 19.31 -24.33 -1.00
N SER A 195 18.83 -25.07 0.00
CA SER A 195 19.03 -24.73 1.42
C SER A 195 20.09 -25.65 2.01
N THR A 196 21.35 -25.23 1.92
CA THR A 196 22.48 -25.78 2.69
C THR A 196 23.37 -24.63 3.14
N ASP A 197 23.99 -24.78 4.32
CA ASP A 197 24.64 -23.75 5.15
C ASP A 197 25.78 -22.92 4.51
N GLU A 198 26.11 -23.11 3.22
CA GLU A 198 27.11 -22.30 2.50
C GLU A 198 26.51 -21.25 1.54
N PHE A 199 25.19 -21.24 1.28
CA PHE A 199 24.56 -20.28 0.37
C PHE A 199 23.32 -19.64 0.99
N HIS A 200 23.45 -18.42 1.51
CA HIS A 200 22.32 -17.62 2.01
C HIS A 200 21.92 -16.54 0.98
N GLY A 201 20.85 -16.77 0.21
CA GLY A 201 20.24 -15.79 -0.69
C GLY A 201 19.39 -16.41 -1.82
N PRO A 202 18.45 -15.67 -2.43
CA PRO A 202 17.46 -16.24 -3.34
C PRO A 202 18.02 -16.45 -4.76
N SER A 203 17.92 -17.70 -5.24
CA SER A 203 18.36 -18.23 -6.56
C SER A 203 19.88 -18.26 -6.82
N VAL A 204 20.46 -19.46 -6.86
CA VAL A 204 21.87 -19.69 -7.25
C VAL A 204 21.90 -20.39 -8.61
N SER A 205 22.80 -19.96 -9.48
CA SER A 205 23.01 -20.54 -10.81
C SER A 205 23.50 -21.99 -10.70
N LEU A 206 22.97 -22.88 -11.55
CA LEU A 206 23.40 -24.28 -11.65
C LEU A 206 24.89 -24.40 -12.00
N TRP A 207 25.44 -23.41 -12.70
CA TRP A 207 26.88 -23.30 -12.96
C TRP A 207 27.70 -23.10 -11.69
N ASP A 208 27.23 -22.24 -10.78
CA ASP A 208 27.92 -21.94 -9.52
C ASP A 208 27.84 -23.12 -8.54
N ILE A 209 26.74 -23.88 -8.58
CA ILE A 209 26.56 -25.12 -7.80
C ILE A 209 27.54 -26.20 -8.32
N LEU A 210 27.61 -26.41 -9.64
CA LEU A 210 28.52 -27.37 -10.27
C LEU A 210 29.99 -27.03 -10.02
N HIS A 211 30.32 -25.73 -9.91
CA HIS A 211 31.66 -25.23 -9.66
C HIS A 211 32.01 -24.96 -8.18
N SER A 212 31.10 -25.29 -7.26
CA SER A 212 31.35 -25.20 -5.82
C SER A 212 32.42 -26.20 -5.34
N LYS A 213 33.03 -25.91 -4.19
CA LYS A 213 34.04 -26.80 -3.56
C LYS A 213 33.45 -28.13 -3.07
N ALA A 214 32.12 -28.26 -3.02
CA ALA A 214 31.42 -29.45 -2.57
C ALA A 214 31.42 -30.59 -3.60
N ILE A 215 31.71 -30.31 -4.88
CA ILE A 215 31.66 -31.31 -5.97
C ILE A 215 33.06 -31.55 -6.54
N SER A 216 33.49 -32.81 -6.55
CA SER A 216 34.81 -33.18 -7.06
C SER A 216 34.88 -33.06 -8.59
N LYS A 217 36.07 -32.76 -9.12
CA LYS A 217 36.29 -32.57 -10.58
C LYS A 217 35.86 -33.80 -11.40
N SER A 218 36.07 -35.01 -10.86
CA SER A 218 35.67 -36.27 -11.48
C SER A 218 34.16 -36.48 -11.57
N GLU A 219 33.39 -35.99 -10.59
CA GLU A 219 31.92 -36.10 -10.58
C GLU A 219 31.30 -35.10 -11.56
N ARG A 220 31.87 -33.90 -11.67
CA ARG A 220 31.47 -32.86 -12.64
C ARG A 220 31.60 -33.37 -14.08
N GLU A 221 32.73 -34.00 -14.42
CA GLU A 221 32.95 -34.55 -15.77
C GLU A 221 32.03 -35.73 -16.09
N ASN A 222 31.67 -36.52 -15.08
CA ASN A 222 30.72 -37.63 -15.24
C ASN A 222 29.27 -37.14 -15.43
N MET A 223 28.90 -36.06 -14.72
CA MET A 223 27.63 -35.36 -14.92
C MET A 223 27.55 -34.75 -16.31
N LEU A 224 28.60 -34.02 -16.75
CA LEU A 224 28.69 -33.43 -18.09
C LEU A 224 28.65 -34.46 -19.22
N LYS A 225 29.18 -35.68 -19.00
CA LYS A 225 29.04 -36.79 -19.96
C LYS A 225 27.62 -37.35 -20.04
N LYS A 226 26.82 -37.24 -18.98
CA LYS A 226 25.40 -37.60 -18.98
C LYS A 226 24.48 -36.50 -19.54
N TYR A 227 24.99 -35.27 -19.73
CA TYR A 227 24.25 -34.07 -20.20
C TYR A 227 23.85 -34.09 -21.68
N LEU A 228 23.99 -35.23 -22.37
CA LEU A 228 23.35 -35.49 -23.67
C LEU A 228 21.91 -36.03 -23.54
N LEU A 229 21.36 -36.04 -22.33
CA LEU A 229 19.97 -36.41 -22.05
C LEU A 229 19.14 -35.15 -21.81
N THR A 230 17.95 -35.14 -22.40
CA THR A 230 17.02 -34.01 -22.50
C THR A 230 16.65 -33.43 -21.14
N ILE A 231 16.29 -32.14 -21.13
CA ILE A 231 15.92 -31.33 -19.96
C ILE A 231 14.90 -32.05 -19.05
N GLU A 232 14.02 -32.88 -19.62
CA GLU A 232 13.03 -33.69 -18.89
C GLU A 232 13.65 -34.74 -17.97
N GLU A 233 14.76 -35.39 -18.37
CA GLU A 233 15.44 -36.39 -17.52
C GLU A 233 16.23 -35.72 -16.40
N VAL A 234 16.76 -34.53 -16.65
CA VAL A 234 17.46 -33.73 -15.63
C VAL A 234 16.50 -33.25 -14.55
N ILE A 235 15.28 -32.83 -14.93
CA ILE A 235 14.20 -32.50 -13.99
C ILE A 235 13.77 -33.75 -13.19
N ALA A 236 13.66 -34.92 -13.83
CA ALA A 236 13.32 -36.17 -13.14
C ALA A 236 14.39 -36.61 -12.13
N VAL A 237 15.68 -36.41 -12.44
CA VAL A 237 16.79 -36.73 -11.53
C VAL A 237 16.90 -35.71 -10.39
N LEU A 238 16.65 -34.42 -10.66
CA LEU A 238 16.62 -33.37 -9.64
C LEU A 238 15.46 -33.57 -8.64
N ASN A 239 14.26 -33.92 -9.11
CA ASN A 239 13.12 -34.26 -8.23
C ASN A 239 13.38 -35.53 -7.39
N LYS A 240 14.26 -36.43 -7.86
CA LYS A 240 14.64 -37.65 -7.15
C LYS A 240 15.74 -37.44 -6.11
N LEU A 241 16.58 -36.41 -6.30
CA LEU A 241 17.69 -36.05 -5.40
C LEU A 241 17.29 -35.00 -4.35
N PHE A 242 16.33 -34.12 -4.65
CA PHE A 242 15.81 -33.11 -3.74
C PHE A 242 14.28 -33.11 -3.72
N PRO A 243 13.63 -33.90 -2.83
CA PRO A 243 12.19 -33.81 -2.66
C PRO A 243 11.83 -32.44 -2.08
N THR A 244 11.23 -31.57 -2.90
CA THR A 244 10.60 -30.32 -2.44
C THR A 244 9.37 -30.69 -1.60
N SER A 245 9.34 -30.23 -0.35
CA SER A 245 8.26 -30.50 0.62
C SER A 245 6.89 -29.93 0.20
N GLU A 246 6.83 -29.08 -0.82
CA GLU A 246 5.58 -28.48 -1.31
C GLU A 246 5.04 -29.12 -2.61
N GLY A 247 5.86 -29.87 -3.34
CA GLY A 247 5.47 -30.58 -4.58
C GLY A 247 4.93 -32.00 -4.36
N GLN A 248 5.09 -32.57 -3.16
CA GLN A 248 4.74 -33.97 -2.87
C GLN A 248 3.23 -34.25 -2.74
N SER A 249 2.35 -33.24 -2.78
CA SER A 249 0.92 -33.46 -2.50
C SER A 249 0.03 -33.77 -3.72
N LEU A 250 0.47 -33.48 -4.95
CA LEU A 250 -0.38 -33.62 -6.14
C LEU A 250 -0.26 -34.99 -6.85
N GLU A 251 0.90 -35.65 -6.78
CA GLU A 251 1.10 -36.96 -7.42
C GLU A 251 0.82 -38.15 -6.48
N GLN A 252 0.80 -37.94 -5.16
CA GLN A 252 0.68 -39.04 -4.20
C GLN A 252 -0.76 -39.53 -3.98
N TYR A 253 -1.77 -38.73 -4.34
CA TYR A 253 -3.19 -38.99 -4.03
C TYR A 253 -4.10 -39.02 -5.27
N GLY A 254 -3.55 -39.22 -6.48
CA GLY A 254 -4.25 -38.95 -7.76
C GLY A 254 -5.66 -39.54 -7.91
N GLN A 255 -5.89 -40.78 -7.44
CA GLN A 255 -7.22 -41.43 -7.47
C GLN A 255 -8.16 -40.92 -6.36
N THR A 256 -7.63 -40.73 -5.16
CA THR A 256 -8.35 -40.18 -4.00
C THR A 256 -8.79 -38.74 -4.24
N ALA A 257 -7.92 -37.93 -4.85
CA ALA A 257 -8.18 -36.54 -5.19
C ALA A 257 -9.27 -36.38 -6.26
N SER A 258 -9.28 -37.24 -7.28
CA SER A 258 -10.31 -37.19 -8.32
C SER A 258 -11.69 -37.63 -7.79
N PHE A 259 -11.73 -38.61 -6.89
CA PHE A 259 -12.98 -38.97 -6.18
C PHE A 259 -13.49 -37.81 -5.31
N LEU A 260 -12.64 -37.24 -4.44
CA LEU A 260 -13.04 -36.15 -3.53
C LEU A 260 -13.43 -34.85 -4.27
N LYS A 261 -12.91 -34.63 -5.48
CA LYS A 261 -13.33 -33.53 -6.37
C LYS A 261 -14.71 -33.77 -6.99
N SER A 262 -15.07 -35.04 -7.24
CA SER A 262 -16.38 -35.39 -7.79
C SER A 262 -17.52 -35.28 -6.78
N VAL A 263 -17.20 -35.42 -5.49
CA VAL A 263 -18.17 -35.27 -4.39
C VAL A 263 -18.38 -33.79 -4.10
N THR A 264 -19.61 -33.33 -4.33
CA THR A 264 -20.02 -31.95 -4.05
C THR A 264 -20.99 -31.92 -2.86
N VAL A 265 -20.78 -30.96 -1.98
CA VAL A 265 -21.50 -30.82 -0.72
C VAL A 265 -21.82 -29.35 -0.48
N GLN A 266 -22.94 -29.09 0.21
CA GLN A 266 -23.30 -27.73 0.62
C GLN A 266 -22.89 -27.51 2.07
N VAL A 267 -22.16 -26.43 2.32
CA VAL A 267 -21.75 -25.99 3.65
C VAL A 267 -22.24 -24.57 3.84
N SER A 268 -22.87 -24.26 4.96
CA SER A 268 -23.49 -22.96 5.23
C SER A 268 -22.75 -22.17 6.32
N ILE A 269 -21.43 -22.38 6.45
CA ILE A 269 -20.63 -21.96 7.61
C ILE A 269 -19.27 -21.44 7.16
N GLY A 270 -18.82 -20.32 7.76
CA GLY A 270 -17.54 -19.68 7.45
C GLY A 270 -17.48 -19.09 6.04
N GLU A 271 -16.32 -19.19 5.39
CA GLU A 271 -16.08 -18.73 4.00
C GLU A 271 -16.96 -19.45 2.96
N PHE A 272 -17.52 -20.60 3.32
CA PHE A 272 -18.37 -21.40 2.44
C PHE A 272 -19.85 -20.98 2.49
N LYS A 273 -20.21 -19.90 3.20
CA LYS A 273 -21.59 -19.40 3.37
C LYS A 273 -22.20 -18.77 2.10
N VAL A 274 -21.78 -19.16 0.91
CA VAL A 274 -22.38 -18.66 -0.35
C VAL A 274 -23.64 -19.49 -0.64
N GLU A 275 -24.81 -18.87 -0.54
CA GLU A 275 -26.09 -19.54 -0.77
C GLU A 275 -26.14 -20.17 -2.18
N GLY A 276 -26.46 -21.47 -2.23
CA GLY A 276 -26.62 -22.22 -3.48
C GLY A 276 -25.34 -22.71 -4.14
N LYS A 277 -24.15 -22.39 -3.61
CA LYS A 277 -22.88 -22.91 -4.15
C LYS A 277 -22.53 -24.27 -3.54
N ALA A 278 -22.39 -25.29 -4.39
CA ALA A 278 -21.86 -26.59 -3.97
C ALA A 278 -20.33 -26.53 -3.99
N HIS A 279 -19.70 -26.97 -2.91
CA HIS A 279 -18.26 -27.03 -2.75
C HIS A 279 -17.78 -28.47 -2.86
N SER A 280 -16.65 -28.69 -3.52
CA SER A 280 -16.08 -30.04 -3.57
C SER A 280 -15.52 -30.43 -2.20
N LEU A 281 -15.60 -31.71 -1.83
CA LEU A 281 -15.00 -32.19 -0.58
C LEU A 281 -13.48 -31.97 -0.58
N TRP A 282 -12.86 -31.99 -1.76
CA TRP A 282 -11.44 -31.62 -1.95
C TRP A 282 -11.16 -30.16 -1.63
N GLU A 283 -12.02 -29.21 -2.06
CA GLU A 283 -11.91 -27.79 -1.70
C GLU A 283 -12.03 -27.58 -0.19
N LEU A 284 -12.97 -28.27 0.46
CA LEU A 284 -13.14 -28.20 1.92
C LEU A 284 -11.93 -28.77 2.65
N LEU A 285 -11.36 -29.87 2.14
CA LEU A 285 -10.17 -30.50 2.73
C LEU A 285 -8.91 -29.65 2.56
N HIS A 286 -8.82 -28.94 1.42
CA HIS A 286 -7.74 -27.99 1.11
C HIS A 286 -8.02 -26.58 1.63
N SER A 287 -9.14 -26.39 2.32
CA SER A 287 -9.47 -25.13 2.95
C SER A 287 -8.44 -24.79 4.02
N LYS A 288 -8.32 -23.48 4.29
CA LYS A 288 -7.40 -22.96 5.29
C LYS A 288 -7.81 -23.35 6.72
N TYR A 289 -9.06 -23.74 6.94
CA TYR A 289 -9.57 -24.25 8.23
C TYR A 289 -8.90 -25.55 8.67
N ILE A 290 -8.35 -26.33 7.73
CA ILE A 290 -7.73 -27.63 8.02
C ILE A 290 -6.22 -27.52 7.92
N THR A 291 -5.55 -27.87 9.02
CA THR A 291 -4.08 -27.87 9.04
C THR A 291 -3.53 -28.96 8.11
N PRO A 292 -2.33 -28.77 7.53
CA PRO A 292 -1.71 -29.75 6.66
C PRO A 292 -1.58 -31.15 7.30
N GLU A 293 -1.31 -31.19 8.61
CA GLU A 293 -1.18 -32.43 9.38
C GLU A 293 -2.53 -33.14 9.47
N LYS A 294 -3.60 -32.39 9.78
CA LYS A 294 -4.94 -32.95 9.88
C LYS A 294 -5.46 -33.40 8.52
N ARG A 295 -5.13 -32.65 7.46
CA ARG A 295 -5.42 -33.01 6.07
C ARG A 295 -4.78 -34.35 5.71
N LYS A 296 -3.49 -34.53 6.00
CA LYS A 296 -2.77 -35.78 5.75
C LYS A 296 -3.39 -36.95 6.54
N GLU A 297 -3.71 -36.74 7.81
CA GLU A 297 -4.37 -37.74 8.67
C GLU A 297 -5.72 -38.19 8.09
N LEU A 298 -6.54 -37.24 7.61
CA LEU A 298 -7.85 -37.54 7.01
C LEU A 298 -7.72 -38.31 5.70
N ILE A 299 -6.74 -37.97 4.86
CA ILE A 299 -6.49 -38.67 3.60
C ILE A 299 -5.98 -40.10 3.88
N GLU A 300 -5.00 -40.28 4.77
CA GLU A 300 -4.48 -41.61 5.11
C GLU A 300 -5.55 -42.54 5.69
N LYS A 301 -6.46 -42.00 6.52
CA LYS A 301 -7.60 -42.77 7.07
C LYS A 301 -8.64 -43.11 6.01
N PHE A 302 -8.85 -42.24 5.02
CA PHE A 302 -9.72 -42.52 3.87
C PHE A 302 -9.15 -43.63 2.99
N GLU A 303 -7.85 -43.56 2.67
CA GLU A 303 -7.16 -44.56 1.85
C GLU A 303 -7.08 -45.92 2.54
N SER A 304 -6.96 -45.92 3.86
CA SER A 304 -7.03 -47.13 4.69
C SER A 304 -8.45 -47.70 4.82
N LYS A 305 -9.46 -47.09 4.18
CA LYS A 305 -10.90 -47.42 4.28
C LYS A 305 -11.44 -47.44 5.72
N MET A 306 -10.78 -46.72 6.62
CA MET A 306 -11.20 -46.59 8.02
C MET A 306 -12.28 -45.53 8.19
N LEU A 307 -12.35 -44.55 7.29
CA LEU A 307 -13.35 -43.50 7.29
C LEU A 307 -14.04 -43.41 5.92
N THR A 308 -15.35 -43.18 5.91
CA THR A 308 -16.09 -42.85 4.68
C THR A 308 -16.01 -41.36 4.36
N TRP A 309 -16.38 -40.98 3.13
CA TRP A 309 -16.37 -39.56 2.75
C TRP A 309 -17.41 -38.76 3.53
N GLU A 310 -18.52 -39.38 3.96
CA GLU A 310 -19.52 -38.76 4.82
C GLU A 310 -18.95 -38.44 6.21
N GLU A 311 -18.19 -39.37 6.79
CA GLU A 311 -17.53 -39.16 8.10
C GLU A 311 -16.45 -38.08 8.01
N ILE A 312 -15.66 -38.07 6.94
CA ILE A 312 -14.68 -37.00 6.69
C ILE A 312 -15.40 -35.66 6.55
N PHE A 313 -16.48 -35.60 5.77
CA PHE A 313 -17.27 -34.39 5.63
C PHE A 313 -17.80 -33.91 7.00
N GLN A 314 -18.32 -34.79 7.85
CA GLN A 314 -18.76 -34.43 9.20
C GLN A 314 -17.60 -33.90 10.06
N ILE A 315 -16.42 -34.51 10.00
CA ILE A 315 -15.23 -34.04 10.73
C ILE A 315 -14.84 -32.64 10.24
N ILE A 316 -14.80 -32.41 8.92
CA ILE A 316 -14.47 -31.11 8.35
C ILE A 316 -15.48 -30.04 8.78
N VAL A 317 -16.77 -30.32 8.64
CA VAL A 317 -17.83 -29.40 9.07
C VAL A 317 -17.75 -29.11 10.57
N THR A 318 -17.40 -30.11 11.39
CA THR A 318 -17.19 -29.94 12.83
C THR A 318 -15.99 -29.03 13.10
N ILE A 319 -14.86 -29.23 12.42
CA ILE A 319 -13.67 -28.37 12.55
C ILE A 319 -14.00 -26.92 12.14
N ILE A 320 -14.72 -26.72 11.03
CA ILE A 320 -15.13 -25.39 10.57
C ILE A 320 -16.05 -24.73 11.61
N LYS A 321 -17.05 -25.46 12.12
CA LYS A 321 -17.95 -24.97 13.19
C LYS A 321 -17.18 -24.57 14.44
N GLU A 322 -16.32 -25.44 14.95
CA GLU A 322 -15.52 -25.16 16.14
C GLU A 322 -14.58 -23.98 15.93
N THR A 323 -13.98 -23.87 14.74
CA THR A 323 -13.09 -22.75 14.38
C THR A 323 -13.84 -21.42 14.37
N GLU A 324 -15.02 -21.39 13.75
CA GLU A 324 -15.90 -20.23 13.73
C GLU A 324 -16.40 -19.85 15.14
N GLU A 325 -16.76 -20.83 15.96
CA GLU A 325 -17.17 -20.59 17.35
C GLU A 325 -16.01 -20.06 18.20
N ARG A 326 -14.80 -20.58 18.02
CA ARG A 326 -13.59 -20.03 18.65
C ARG A 326 -13.36 -18.59 18.21
N GLY A 327 -13.52 -18.27 16.92
CA GLY A 327 -13.41 -16.90 16.40
C GLY A 327 -14.37 -15.91 17.07
N ARG A 328 -15.61 -16.34 17.38
CA ARG A 328 -16.59 -15.53 18.12
C ARG A 328 -16.22 -15.34 19.59
N ASN A 329 -15.54 -16.31 20.18
CA ASN A 329 -15.11 -16.28 21.58
C ASN A 329 -13.80 -15.49 21.79
N LEU A 330 -12.96 -15.38 20.76
CA LEU A 330 -11.75 -14.56 20.77
C LEU A 330 -12.15 -13.08 20.70
N LYS A 331 -11.81 -12.34 21.75
CA LYS A 331 -12.29 -10.98 21.97
C LYS A 331 -11.13 -10.01 22.18
N PHE A 332 -11.12 -8.96 21.40
CA PHE A 332 -10.22 -7.81 21.48
C PHE A 332 -10.84 -6.70 22.32
N LYS A 333 -10.00 -5.84 22.89
CA LYS A 333 -10.47 -4.63 23.57
C LYS A 333 -10.80 -3.57 22.52
N GLY A 334 -12.05 -3.13 22.46
CA GLY A 334 -12.47 -1.96 21.68
C GLY A 334 -12.56 -0.70 22.53
N LEU A 335 -13.27 0.30 22.04
CA LEU A 335 -13.38 1.63 22.67
C LEU A 335 -14.17 1.62 24.00
N ARG A 336 -15.24 0.83 24.08
CA ARG A 336 -16.16 0.69 25.23
C ARG A 336 -16.55 -0.76 25.50
N LYS A 337 -16.58 -1.60 24.46
CA LYS A 337 -16.92 -3.02 24.54
C LYS A 337 -15.80 -3.88 23.95
N GLN A 338 -15.89 -5.17 24.19
CA GLN A 338 -15.05 -6.16 23.54
C GLN A 338 -15.53 -6.45 22.11
N VAL A 339 -14.60 -6.60 21.17
CA VAL A 339 -14.85 -6.86 19.74
C VAL A 339 -14.44 -8.29 19.43
N SER A 340 -15.29 -9.07 18.76
CA SER A 340 -14.93 -10.45 18.41
C SER A 340 -13.99 -10.49 17.19
N ALA A 341 -13.19 -11.54 17.05
CA ALA A 341 -12.35 -11.73 15.87
C ALA A 341 -13.20 -11.88 14.58
N SER A 342 -14.36 -12.54 14.68
CA SER A 342 -15.33 -12.62 13.57
C SER A 342 -15.86 -11.25 13.14
N GLU A 343 -16.04 -10.32 14.08
CA GLU A 343 -16.46 -8.95 13.77
C GLU A 343 -15.35 -8.16 13.05
N LEU A 344 -14.10 -8.33 13.47
CA LEU A 344 -12.96 -7.70 12.77
C LEU A 344 -12.84 -8.20 11.32
N LEU A 345 -13.13 -9.48 11.07
CA LEU A 345 -13.18 -10.04 9.73
C LEU A 345 -14.36 -9.46 8.91
N GLN A 346 -15.56 -9.41 9.48
CA GLN A 346 -16.74 -8.82 8.82
C GLN A 346 -16.57 -7.32 8.54
N SER A 347 -15.75 -6.65 9.34
CA SER A 347 -15.35 -5.26 9.14
C SER A 347 -14.13 -5.09 8.23
N GLN A 348 -13.64 -6.16 7.59
CA GLN A 348 -12.48 -6.15 6.69
C GLN A 348 -11.20 -5.57 7.34
N ILE A 349 -11.08 -5.66 8.67
CA ILE A 349 -9.92 -5.20 9.44
C ILE A 349 -8.82 -6.27 9.48
N ILE A 350 -9.23 -7.53 9.58
CA ILE A 350 -8.36 -8.70 9.46
C ILE A 350 -8.81 -9.52 8.25
N ASP A 351 -7.86 -10.24 7.66
CA ASP A 351 -8.16 -11.25 6.65
C ASP A 351 -8.54 -12.59 7.29
N GLN A 352 -9.09 -13.49 6.47
CA GLN A 352 -9.42 -14.83 6.94
C GLN A 352 -8.18 -15.56 7.50
N ASP A 353 -7.03 -15.35 6.88
CA ASP A 353 -5.79 -16.05 7.22
C ASP A 353 -5.36 -15.72 8.65
N THR A 354 -5.43 -14.44 9.02
CA THR A 354 -5.16 -14.00 10.39
C THR A 354 -6.19 -14.54 11.37
N LEU A 355 -7.48 -14.60 11.02
CA LEU A 355 -8.49 -15.21 11.88
C LEU A 355 -8.19 -16.70 12.12
N ILE A 356 -7.83 -17.43 11.07
CA ILE A 356 -7.50 -18.86 11.15
C ILE A 356 -6.24 -19.06 11.99
N ASP A 357 -5.17 -18.30 11.74
CA ASP A 357 -3.93 -18.37 12.52
C ASP A 357 -4.18 -18.05 14.01
N LEU A 358 -5.09 -17.12 14.31
CA LEU A 358 -5.51 -16.79 15.68
C LEU A 358 -6.28 -17.96 16.33
N THR A 359 -7.20 -18.59 15.60
CA THR A 359 -8.02 -19.73 16.10
C THR A 359 -7.23 -21.03 16.25
N LEU A 360 -6.18 -21.21 15.45
CA LEU A 360 -5.25 -22.33 15.53
C LEU A 360 -4.13 -22.09 16.56
N GLY A 361 -4.04 -20.89 17.13
CA GLY A 361 -3.03 -20.52 18.13
C GLY A 361 -1.63 -20.30 17.55
N LYS A 362 -1.49 -20.13 16.23
CA LYS A 362 -0.22 -19.76 15.58
C LYS A 362 0.15 -18.31 15.84
N LYS A 363 -0.86 -17.44 15.94
CA LYS A 363 -0.72 -16.04 16.36
C LYS A 363 -1.42 -15.82 17.68
N THR A 364 -0.82 -14.99 18.54
CA THR A 364 -1.45 -14.61 19.81
C THR A 364 -2.37 -13.39 19.64
N LEU A 365 -3.32 -13.23 20.57
CA LEU A 365 -4.20 -12.05 20.59
C LEU A 365 -3.40 -10.75 20.72
N ALA A 366 -2.31 -10.77 21.48
CA ALA A 366 -1.42 -9.63 21.66
C ALA A 366 -0.72 -9.24 20.35
N GLU A 367 -0.16 -10.21 19.63
CA GLU A 367 0.47 -9.98 18.32
C GLU A 367 -0.49 -9.33 17.33
N VAL A 368 -1.72 -9.85 17.22
CA VAL A 368 -2.71 -9.29 16.29
C VAL A 368 -3.18 -7.91 16.73
N THR A 369 -3.22 -7.63 18.03
CA THR A 369 -3.59 -6.30 18.56
C THR A 369 -2.51 -5.25 18.28
N GLU A 370 -1.23 -5.63 18.33
CA GLU A 370 -0.10 -4.73 18.04
C GLU A 370 0.16 -4.50 16.54
N MET A 371 -0.52 -5.23 15.64
CA MET A 371 -0.47 -4.92 14.22
C MET A 371 -1.04 -3.52 13.97
N ASP A 372 -0.26 -2.63 13.33
CA ASP A 372 -0.68 -1.24 13.07
C ASP A 372 -2.02 -1.13 12.34
N SER A 373 -2.30 -2.07 11.43
CA SER A 373 -3.58 -2.16 10.72
C SER A 373 -4.76 -2.37 11.68
N VAL A 374 -4.61 -3.22 12.69
CA VAL A 374 -5.67 -3.56 13.66
C VAL A 374 -5.77 -2.51 14.76
N LYS A 375 -4.61 -2.07 15.30
CA LYS A 375 -4.53 -1.04 16.35
C LYS A 375 -5.21 0.26 15.94
N ARG A 376 -5.03 0.68 14.68
CA ARG A 376 -5.73 1.83 14.09
C ARG A 376 -7.25 1.74 14.23
N TYR A 377 -7.83 0.56 14.06
CA TYR A 377 -9.28 0.40 14.10
C TYR A 377 -9.82 0.11 15.50
N LEU A 378 -9.06 -0.57 16.36
CA LEU A 378 -9.45 -0.84 17.74
C LEU A 378 -9.34 0.40 18.64
N GLU A 379 -8.23 1.12 18.55
CA GLU A 379 -7.93 2.26 19.43
C GLU A 379 -8.01 3.62 18.72
N GLY A 380 -7.73 3.65 17.41
CA GLY A 380 -7.57 4.90 16.66
C GLY A 380 -6.12 5.29 16.47
N THR A 381 -5.90 6.29 15.62
CA THR A 381 -4.68 7.09 15.66
C THR A 381 -4.81 8.19 16.71
N SER A 382 -3.68 8.59 17.29
CA SER A 382 -3.62 9.58 18.36
C SER A 382 -4.36 10.88 17.96
N CYS A 383 -5.14 11.43 18.89
CA CYS A 383 -5.86 12.70 18.73
C CYS A 383 -5.03 13.87 19.28
N ILE A 384 -5.52 15.10 19.14
CA ILE A 384 -4.90 16.26 19.82
C ILE A 384 -5.13 16.08 21.32
N ALA A 385 -4.12 15.58 22.03
CA ALA A 385 -4.20 15.13 23.40
C ALA A 385 -4.10 16.29 24.41
N GLY A 386 -3.42 17.36 24.04
CA GLY A 386 -3.12 18.48 24.93
C GLY A 386 -2.41 19.61 24.21
N VAL A 387 -1.83 20.51 24.99
CA VAL A 387 -1.05 21.63 24.45
C VAL A 387 0.37 21.65 24.99
N LEU A 388 1.30 22.08 24.15
CA LEU A 388 2.68 22.38 24.50
C LEU A 388 2.85 23.90 24.51
N VAL A 389 3.13 24.45 25.68
CA VAL A 389 3.21 25.91 25.87
C VAL A 389 4.65 26.30 26.13
N SER A 390 5.17 27.24 25.36
CA SER A 390 6.51 27.79 25.58
C SER A 390 6.55 28.52 26.93
N SER A 391 7.55 28.22 27.75
CA SER A 391 7.70 28.85 29.06
C SER A 391 8.00 30.34 28.92
N LYS A 392 7.37 31.16 29.76
CA LYS A 392 7.58 32.61 29.79
C LYS A 392 9.02 32.99 30.19
N THR A 393 9.69 32.14 30.97
CA THR A 393 11.05 32.40 31.47
C THR A 393 12.13 31.85 30.56
N ASP A 394 11.80 30.88 29.71
CA ASP A 394 12.73 30.21 28.80
C ASP A 394 11.96 29.69 27.58
N PRO A 395 11.99 30.40 26.44
CA PRO A 395 11.29 30.01 25.22
C PRO A 395 11.72 28.65 24.66
N SER A 396 12.89 28.12 25.06
CA SER A 396 13.36 26.80 24.64
C SER A 396 12.67 25.65 25.39
N LYS A 397 12.07 25.93 26.56
CA LYS A 397 11.34 24.96 27.37
C LYS A 397 9.86 24.98 27.04
N LYS A 398 9.33 23.83 26.64
CA LYS A 398 7.90 23.61 26.44
C LYS A 398 7.31 22.88 27.64
N VAL A 399 6.18 23.35 28.13
CA VAL A 399 5.43 22.76 29.24
C VAL A 399 4.21 22.06 28.66
N LYS A 400 4.10 20.74 28.90
CA LYS A 400 2.91 19.95 28.55
C LYS A 400 1.78 20.18 29.54
N MET A 401 0.56 20.33 29.04
CA MET A 401 -0.64 20.44 29.86
C MET A 401 -1.87 19.89 29.14
N SER A 402 -2.88 19.52 29.92
CA SER A 402 -4.19 19.13 29.39
C SER A 402 -4.89 20.32 28.72
N ILE A 403 -5.85 20.03 27.84
CA ILE A 403 -6.65 21.06 27.17
C ILE A 403 -7.48 21.85 28.19
N TYR A 404 -7.99 21.17 29.21
CA TYR A 404 -8.77 21.79 30.28
C TYR A 404 -7.91 22.72 31.15
N ASP A 405 -6.71 22.30 31.53
CA ASP A 405 -5.77 23.18 32.26
C ASP A 405 -5.37 24.41 31.46
N ALA A 406 -5.16 24.24 30.14
CA ALA A 406 -4.87 25.35 29.24
C ALA A 406 -6.03 26.35 29.16
N MET A 407 -7.27 25.87 29.22
CA MET A 407 -8.47 26.71 29.31
C MET A 407 -8.50 27.49 30.62
N LEU A 408 -8.31 26.82 31.76
CA LEU A 408 -8.34 27.46 33.08
C LEU A 408 -7.24 28.52 33.23
N LYS A 409 -6.07 28.30 32.63
CA LYS A 409 -4.95 29.25 32.61
C LYS A 409 -5.10 30.36 31.57
N GLY A 410 -6.20 30.38 30.80
CA GLY A 410 -6.46 31.38 29.76
C GLY A 410 -5.55 31.30 28.54
N ILE A 411 -4.85 30.17 28.36
CA ILE A 411 -3.98 29.91 27.20
C ILE A 411 -4.83 29.55 25.99
N LEU A 412 -5.88 28.75 26.22
CA LEU A 412 -6.94 28.52 25.24
C LEU A 412 -8.21 29.25 25.64
N ARG A 413 -8.91 29.79 24.64
CA ARG A 413 -10.25 30.33 24.86
C ARG A 413 -11.22 29.18 25.19
N PRO A 414 -12.23 29.40 26.06
CA PRO A 414 -13.18 28.35 26.44
C PRO A 414 -13.85 27.65 25.25
N GLY A 415 -14.21 28.40 24.19
CA GLY A 415 -14.79 27.82 22.98
C GLY A 415 -13.83 26.87 22.26
N THR A 416 -12.57 27.27 22.05
CA THR A 416 -11.55 26.42 21.41
C THR A 416 -11.26 25.17 22.22
N ALA A 417 -11.12 25.31 23.55
CA ALA A 417 -10.87 24.17 24.44
C ALA A 417 -12.03 23.17 24.45
N LEU A 418 -13.28 23.66 24.50
CA LEU A 418 -14.47 22.80 24.44
C LEU A 418 -14.50 21.98 23.16
N VAL A 419 -14.27 22.62 22.01
CA VAL A 419 -14.31 21.94 20.70
C VAL A 419 -13.25 20.84 20.60
N LEU A 420 -12.05 21.06 21.13
CA LEU A 420 -11.00 20.04 21.14
C LEU A 420 -11.32 18.89 22.11
N LEU A 421 -11.91 19.19 23.28
CA LEU A 421 -12.35 18.16 24.23
C LEU A 421 -13.53 17.34 23.68
N GLU A 422 -14.45 17.96 22.94
CA GLU A 422 -15.53 17.27 22.24
C GLU A 422 -14.97 16.31 21.18
N ALA A 423 -13.93 16.72 20.45
CA ALA A 423 -13.24 15.84 19.51
C ALA A 423 -12.57 14.65 20.22
N GLN A 424 -11.90 14.86 21.35
CA GLN A 424 -11.37 13.76 22.17
C GLN A 424 -12.47 12.77 22.59
N ALA A 425 -13.57 13.28 23.15
CA ALA A 425 -14.70 12.46 23.57
C ALA A 425 -15.34 11.68 22.39
N ALA A 426 -15.49 12.31 21.23
CA ALA A 426 -16.08 11.70 20.03
C ALA A 426 -15.15 10.72 19.31
N THR A 427 -13.84 10.76 19.59
CA THR A 427 -12.84 9.83 19.05
C THR A 427 -12.51 8.68 20.00
N GLY A 428 -13.13 8.65 21.17
CA GLY A 428 -13.07 7.51 22.07
C GLY A 428 -12.73 7.87 23.50
N PHE A 429 -11.85 8.82 23.77
CA PHE A 429 -11.36 9.04 25.14
C PHE A 429 -10.95 10.49 25.38
N VAL A 430 -11.22 10.97 26.59
CA VAL A 430 -10.58 12.17 27.12
C VAL A 430 -9.17 11.79 27.58
N ILE A 431 -8.17 12.57 27.17
CA ILE A 431 -6.77 12.24 27.39
C ILE A 431 -6.19 13.11 28.50
N ASP A 432 -5.52 12.48 29.48
CA ASP A 432 -4.59 13.17 30.37
C ASP A 432 -3.17 12.97 29.81
N PRO A 433 -2.59 13.99 29.14
CA PRO A 433 -1.27 13.87 28.52
C PRO A 433 -0.11 13.86 29.54
N ILE A 434 -0.38 14.16 30.81
CA ILE A 434 0.65 14.16 31.86
C ILE A 434 0.82 12.73 32.39
N LYS A 435 -0.29 12.04 32.66
CA LYS A 435 -0.28 10.65 33.15
C LYS A 435 -0.29 9.62 32.02
N ASN A 436 -0.48 10.07 30.78
CA ASN A 436 -0.65 9.22 29.59
C ASN A 436 -1.78 8.18 29.76
N ILE A 437 -2.95 8.66 30.22
CA ILE A 437 -4.13 7.82 30.43
C ILE A 437 -5.29 8.26 29.55
N LYS A 438 -6.04 7.27 29.05
CA LYS A 438 -7.25 7.42 28.25
C LYS A 438 -8.46 7.13 29.14
N LEU A 439 -9.40 8.08 29.25
CA LEU A 439 -10.54 7.99 30.16
C LEU A 439 -11.87 8.19 29.41
N SER A 440 -12.94 7.58 29.89
CA SER A 440 -14.31 7.99 29.52
C SER A 440 -14.62 9.39 30.08
N VAL A 441 -15.67 10.02 29.58
CA VAL A 441 -16.06 11.36 30.07
C VAL A 441 -16.40 11.35 31.57
N ASP A 442 -17.09 10.31 32.04
CA ASP A 442 -17.43 10.16 33.45
C ASP A 442 -16.18 9.98 34.33
N GLU A 443 -15.23 9.14 33.90
CA GLU A 443 -13.96 8.93 34.60
C GLU A 443 -13.08 10.19 34.60
N ALA A 444 -13.06 10.93 33.49
CA ALA A 444 -12.33 12.18 33.36
C ALA A 444 -12.88 13.26 34.31
N ALA A 445 -14.20 13.35 34.47
CA ALA A 445 -14.82 14.25 35.43
C ALA A 445 -14.52 13.84 36.88
N ALA A 446 -14.64 12.54 37.20
CA ALA A 446 -14.35 12.02 38.52
C ALA A 446 -12.87 12.19 38.95
N SER A 447 -11.95 12.11 37.98
CA SER A 447 -10.51 12.29 38.19
C SER A 447 -10.03 13.75 38.07
N GLY A 448 -10.93 14.69 37.76
CA GLY A 448 -10.62 16.12 37.64
C GLY A 448 -9.83 16.50 36.38
N VAL A 449 -9.76 15.62 35.38
CA VAL A 449 -9.16 15.93 34.07
C VAL A 449 -10.02 16.92 33.28
N ILE A 450 -11.34 16.90 33.53
CA ILE A 450 -12.31 17.89 33.04
C ILE A 450 -13.15 18.43 34.19
N GLY A 451 -13.67 19.64 34.03
CA GLY A 451 -14.61 20.25 34.96
C GLY A 451 -16.04 19.74 34.80
N GLN A 452 -16.81 19.78 35.89
CA GLN A 452 -18.21 19.37 35.91
C GLN A 452 -19.09 20.21 34.97
N GLU A 453 -18.69 21.46 34.70
CA GLU A 453 -19.35 22.37 33.78
C GLU A 453 -19.30 21.93 32.31
N LEU A 454 -18.32 21.10 31.95
CA LEU A 454 -18.18 20.56 30.59
C LEU A 454 -18.77 19.16 30.46
N HIS A 455 -18.97 18.46 31.59
CA HIS A 455 -19.40 17.05 31.64
C HIS A 455 -20.59 16.74 30.74
N ALA A 456 -21.70 17.49 30.86
CA ALA A 456 -22.90 17.24 30.06
C ALA A 456 -22.68 17.43 28.55
N LYS A 457 -21.83 18.39 28.15
CA LYS A 457 -21.53 18.65 26.74
C LYS A 457 -20.65 17.54 26.16
N LEU A 458 -19.62 17.14 26.91
CA LEU A 458 -18.72 16.08 26.51
C LEU A 458 -19.41 14.71 26.48
N LEU A 459 -20.34 14.46 27.40
CA LEU A 459 -21.17 13.25 27.38
C LEU A 459 -22.07 13.22 26.14
N SER A 460 -22.53 14.37 25.65
CA SER A 460 -23.24 14.45 24.37
C SER A 460 -22.33 14.11 23.19
N ALA A 461 -21.08 14.57 23.19
CA ALA A 461 -20.10 14.22 22.14
C ALA A 461 -19.67 12.74 22.20
N GLU A 462 -19.54 12.15 23.40
CA GLU A 462 -19.20 10.73 23.61
C GLU A 462 -20.26 9.77 23.03
N LYS A 463 -21.49 10.24 22.79
CA LYS A 463 -22.53 9.47 22.06
C LYS A 463 -22.11 9.15 20.63
N ALA A 464 -21.19 9.92 20.04
CA ALA A 464 -20.59 9.56 18.75
C ALA A 464 -19.82 8.23 18.79
N VAL A 465 -19.42 7.76 19.99
CA VAL A 465 -18.74 6.49 20.23
C VAL A 465 -19.70 5.44 20.77
N THR A 466 -20.59 5.82 21.69
CA THR A 466 -21.48 4.87 22.40
C THR A 466 -22.82 4.64 21.71
N GLY A 467 -23.16 5.48 20.74
CA GLY A 467 -24.41 5.49 19.98
C GLY A 467 -25.43 6.50 20.50
N TYR A 468 -26.21 7.05 19.57
CA TYR A 468 -27.38 7.87 19.89
C TYR A 468 -28.60 6.98 20.01
N ASN A 469 -29.47 7.25 20.98
CA ASN A 469 -30.75 6.54 21.07
C ASN A 469 -31.75 7.19 20.10
N ASP A 470 -32.24 6.42 19.15
CA ASP A 470 -33.33 6.85 18.28
C ASP A 470 -34.66 6.89 19.05
N PRO A 471 -35.33 8.04 19.18
CA PRO A 471 -36.62 8.13 19.87
C PRO A 471 -37.71 7.24 19.25
N SER A 472 -37.61 6.94 17.95
CA SER A 472 -38.64 6.22 17.21
C SER A 472 -38.54 4.70 17.38
N THR A 473 -37.33 4.15 17.36
CA THR A 473 -37.09 2.70 17.43
C THR A 473 -36.47 2.23 18.75
N SER A 474 -36.01 3.15 19.60
CA SER A 474 -35.18 2.87 20.78
C SER A 474 -33.88 2.11 20.48
N GLN A 475 -33.47 2.05 19.21
CA GLN A 475 -32.20 1.44 18.80
C GLN A 475 -31.05 2.45 18.91
N ARG A 476 -29.83 1.93 19.09
CA ARG A 476 -28.62 2.73 19.02
C ARG A 476 -28.24 2.96 17.57
N ILE A 477 -28.13 4.22 17.17
CA ILE A 477 -27.76 4.65 15.83
C ILE A 477 -26.41 5.38 15.85
N SER A 478 -25.74 5.41 14.70
CA SER A 478 -24.45 6.09 14.55
C SER A 478 -24.58 7.61 14.59
N LEU A 479 -23.44 8.31 14.72
CA LEU A 479 -23.38 9.76 14.62
C LEU A 479 -24.00 10.27 13.32
N PHE A 480 -23.65 9.63 12.20
CA PHE A 480 -24.17 10.00 10.88
C PHE A 480 -25.69 9.81 10.76
N GLN A 481 -26.20 8.67 11.24
CA GLN A 481 -27.64 8.40 11.25
C GLN A 481 -28.39 9.38 12.17
N ALA A 482 -27.78 9.79 13.29
CA ALA A 482 -28.33 10.81 14.18
C ALA A 482 -28.40 12.18 13.49
N MET A 483 -27.41 12.52 12.64
CA MET A 483 -27.44 13.73 11.82
C MET A 483 -28.56 13.69 10.78
N GLN A 484 -28.71 12.57 10.07
CA GLN A 484 -29.78 12.40 9.06
C GLN A 484 -31.19 12.52 9.66
N ARG A 485 -31.33 12.21 10.96
CA ARG A 485 -32.58 12.31 11.73
C ARG A 485 -32.69 13.59 12.54
N GLU A 486 -31.80 14.55 12.34
CA GLU A 486 -31.78 15.86 13.01
C GLU A 486 -31.73 15.78 14.55
N LEU A 487 -31.23 14.67 15.11
CA LEU A 487 -31.03 14.52 16.57
C LEU A 487 -29.82 15.31 17.07
N ILE A 488 -28.94 15.71 16.14
CA ILE A 488 -27.75 16.51 16.38
C ILE A 488 -27.67 17.58 15.28
N VAL A 489 -27.19 18.77 15.67
CA VAL A 489 -26.98 19.87 14.71
C VAL A 489 -25.94 19.45 13.68
N LYS A 490 -26.23 19.70 12.39
CA LYS A 490 -25.43 19.24 11.26
C LYS A 490 -23.96 19.65 11.39
N ASP A 491 -23.65 20.92 11.60
CA ASP A 491 -22.28 21.44 11.70
C ASP A 491 -21.49 20.81 12.86
N HIS A 492 -22.18 20.58 13.98
CA HIS A 492 -21.58 19.90 15.12
C HIS A 492 -21.27 18.44 14.78
N GLY A 493 -22.19 17.74 14.11
CA GLY A 493 -21.99 16.37 13.66
C GLY A 493 -20.87 16.21 12.62
N ILE A 494 -20.80 17.11 11.63
CA ILE A 494 -19.72 17.17 10.62
C ILE A 494 -18.36 17.26 11.31
N ARG A 495 -18.24 18.17 12.28
CA ARG A 495 -17.00 18.36 13.05
C ARG A 495 -16.56 17.10 13.81
N LEU A 496 -17.51 16.35 14.38
CA LEU A 496 -17.20 15.11 15.09
C LEU A 496 -16.82 13.97 14.11
N LEU A 497 -17.50 13.86 12.96
CA LEU A 497 -17.16 12.89 11.92
C LEU A 497 -15.76 13.10 11.38
N GLU A 498 -15.42 14.37 11.11
CA GLU A 498 -14.10 14.77 10.66
C GLU A 498 -12.99 14.34 11.64
N ALA A 499 -13.21 14.54 12.94
CA ALA A 499 -12.28 14.10 13.97
C ALA A 499 -12.14 12.57 14.01
N GLN A 500 -13.22 11.81 13.81
CA GLN A 500 -13.18 10.35 13.73
C GLN A 500 -12.36 9.87 12.53
N ILE A 501 -12.63 10.40 11.34
CA ILE A 501 -11.90 10.06 10.10
C ILE A 501 -10.40 10.35 10.26
N ALA A 502 -10.05 11.54 10.77
CA ALA A 502 -8.67 11.92 10.99
C ALA A 502 -7.95 11.07 12.06
N THR A 503 -8.71 10.46 12.98
CA THR A 503 -8.19 9.58 14.04
C THR A 503 -8.35 8.09 13.72
N GLY A 504 -8.48 7.73 12.44
CA GLY A 504 -8.37 6.34 11.98
C GLY A 504 -9.60 5.77 11.28
N GLY A 505 -10.77 6.42 11.36
CA GLY A 505 -11.97 5.98 10.66
C GLY A 505 -13.27 6.23 11.43
N ILE A 506 -14.39 5.96 10.78
CA ILE A 506 -15.74 6.11 11.34
C ILE A 506 -15.96 5.09 12.46
N ILE A 507 -16.62 5.50 13.55
CA ILE A 507 -16.86 4.61 14.70
C ILE A 507 -18.21 3.88 14.54
N ASP A 508 -18.17 2.55 14.69
CA ASP A 508 -19.35 1.72 14.87
C ASP A 508 -19.77 1.71 16.35
N PRO A 509 -20.92 2.30 16.72
CA PRO A 509 -21.37 2.37 18.11
C PRO A 509 -21.90 1.03 18.66
N VAL A 510 -22.29 0.10 17.78
CA VAL A 510 -22.83 -1.21 18.17
C VAL A 510 -21.66 -2.12 18.57
N HIS A 511 -20.67 -2.23 17.69
CA HIS A 511 -19.50 -3.09 17.83
C HIS A 511 -18.32 -2.42 18.54
N SER A 512 -18.37 -1.11 18.74
CA SER A 512 -17.43 -0.34 19.58
C SER A 512 -15.98 -0.31 19.06
N HIS A 513 -15.79 -0.25 17.74
CA HIS A 513 -14.50 -0.02 17.10
C HIS A 513 -14.68 0.85 15.84
N ARG A 514 -13.58 1.28 15.24
CA ARG A 514 -13.60 2.00 13.97
C ARG A 514 -13.70 1.04 12.80
N VAL A 515 -14.33 1.49 11.72
CA VAL A 515 -14.47 0.73 10.48
C VAL A 515 -13.84 1.50 9.30
N PRO A 516 -13.34 0.79 8.28
CA PRO A 516 -12.99 1.39 6.99
C PRO A 516 -14.18 2.14 6.37
N VAL A 517 -13.90 3.09 5.47
CA VAL A 517 -14.93 3.92 4.83
C VAL A 517 -15.91 3.06 4.01
N GLU A 518 -15.41 2.06 3.32
CA GLU A 518 -16.18 1.15 2.48
C GLU A 518 -17.21 0.37 3.33
N VAL A 519 -16.76 -0.14 4.48
CA VAL A 519 -17.62 -0.84 5.44
C VAL A 519 -18.60 0.12 6.12
N ALA A 520 -18.18 1.37 6.37
CA ALA A 520 -19.06 2.40 6.90
C ALA A 520 -20.22 2.71 5.92
N TYR A 521 -19.98 2.69 4.61
CA TYR A 521 -21.03 2.83 3.59
C TYR A 521 -22.00 1.65 3.62
N GLU A 522 -21.49 0.41 3.63
CA GLU A 522 -22.34 -0.80 3.67
C GLU A 522 -23.24 -0.83 4.91
N ARG A 523 -22.74 -0.36 6.06
CA ARG A 523 -23.49 -0.29 7.32
C ARG A 523 -24.38 0.95 7.46
N GLY A 524 -24.32 1.88 6.50
CA GLY A 524 -25.05 3.14 6.55
C GLY A 524 -24.61 4.06 7.70
N TYR A 525 -23.34 3.96 8.12
CA TYR A 525 -22.73 4.85 9.11
C TYR A 525 -22.02 6.04 8.47
N PHE A 526 -21.91 6.04 7.16
CA PHE A 526 -21.34 7.10 6.36
C PHE A 526 -21.87 6.95 4.93
N ASP A 527 -21.72 7.97 4.08
CA ASP A 527 -22.07 7.90 2.66
C ASP A 527 -21.12 8.70 1.77
N GLU A 528 -21.21 8.47 0.45
CA GLU A 528 -20.34 9.13 -0.53
C GLU A 528 -20.58 10.63 -0.59
N GLU A 529 -21.81 11.10 -0.37
CA GLU A 529 -22.15 12.53 -0.37
C GLU A 529 -21.42 13.25 0.77
N MET A 530 -21.50 12.72 2.00
CA MET A 530 -20.78 13.28 3.14
C MET A 530 -19.26 13.18 2.97
N ASN A 531 -18.77 12.10 2.35
CA ASN A 531 -17.35 11.98 2.03
C ASN A 531 -16.86 13.08 1.08
N GLN A 532 -17.65 13.44 0.07
CA GLN A 532 -17.34 14.55 -0.82
C GLN A 532 -17.34 15.89 -0.06
N ILE A 533 -18.31 16.12 0.83
CA ILE A 533 -18.38 17.31 1.67
C ILE A 533 -17.12 17.43 2.54
N LEU A 534 -16.72 16.36 3.22
CA LEU A 534 -15.55 16.37 4.10
C LEU A 534 -14.21 16.41 3.34
N SER A 535 -14.20 16.00 2.08
CA SER A 535 -13.01 16.08 1.21
C SER A 535 -12.77 17.48 0.67
N ASP A 536 -13.82 18.32 0.55
CA ASP A 536 -13.70 19.72 0.12
C ASP A 536 -13.58 20.66 1.34
N PRO A 537 -12.43 21.31 1.55
CA PRO A 537 -12.20 22.21 2.68
C PRO A 537 -12.90 23.57 2.47
N THR A 538 -14.23 23.54 2.43
CA THR A 538 -15.11 24.72 2.48
C THR A 538 -15.16 25.32 3.89
N ASP A 539 -15.84 26.46 4.07
CA ASP A 539 -15.96 27.09 5.40
C ASP A 539 -16.79 26.22 6.36
N ASP A 540 -17.75 25.47 5.84
CA ASP A 540 -18.66 24.60 6.60
C ASP A 540 -17.95 23.39 7.25
N THR A 541 -16.77 23.01 6.75
CA THR A 541 -15.97 21.91 7.31
C THR A 541 -14.85 22.37 8.23
N LYS A 542 -14.58 23.68 8.31
CA LYS A 542 -13.51 24.26 9.15
C LYS A 542 -13.98 24.52 10.58
N GLY A 543 -14.34 23.45 11.27
CA GLY A 543 -14.91 23.50 12.61
C GLY A 543 -13.93 23.77 13.75
N PHE A 544 -12.62 23.83 13.48
CA PHE A 544 -11.55 23.96 14.49
C PHE A 544 -10.77 25.27 14.32
N PHE A 545 -10.24 25.81 15.41
CA PHE A 545 -9.57 27.11 15.43
C PHE A 545 -8.11 26.96 15.87
N ASP A 546 -7.16 27.47 15.08
CA ASP A 546 -5.75 27.53 15.49
C ASP A 546 -5.51 28.78 16.38
N PRO A 547 -5.12 28.60 17.66
CA PRO A 547 -4.85 29.71 18.56
C PRO A 547 -3.62 30.56 18.16
N ASN A 548 -2.73 30.08 17.28
CA ASN A 548 -1.54 30.81 16.85
C ASN A 548 -1.79 31.68 15.63
N THR A 549 -2.42 31.13 14.59
CA THR A 549 -2.68 31.85 13.32
C THR A 549 -4.03 32.55 13.31
N HIS A 550 -4.93 32.23 14.24
CA HIS A 550 -6.31 32.70 14.29
C HIS A 550 -7.15 32.32 13.06
N GLU A 551 -6.83 31.20 12.44
CA GLU A 551 -7.54 30.65 11.28
C GLU A 551 -8.49 29.53 11.69
N ASN A 552 -9.61 29.41 10.98
CA ASN A 552 -10.46 28.22 11.03
C ASN A 552 -9.87 27.15 10.11
N LEU A 553 -9.77 25.92 10.60
CA LEU A 553 -9.14 24.78 9.97
C LEU A 553 -10.02 23.53 10.12
N THR A 554 -9.76 22.57 9.24
CA THR A 554 -10.18 21.19 9.41
C THR A 554 -9.44 20.55 10.60
N TYR A 555 -10.02 19.54 11.24
CA TYR A 555 -9.33 18.79 12.30
C TYR A 555 -8.02 18.20 11.80
N MET A 556 -8.01 17.66 10.58
CA MET A 556 -6.81 17.11 9.96
C MET A 556 -5.72 18.17 9.78
N GLN A 557 -6.07 19.37 9.30
CA GLN A 557 -5.12 20.48 9.17
C GLN A 557 -4.55 20.90 10.53
N LEU A 558 -5.38 20.96 11.58
CA LEU A 558 -4.91 21.30 12.92
C LEU A 558 -4.03 20.19 13.51
N LEU A 559 -4.38 18.93 13.30
CA LEU A 559 -3.60 17.77 13.75
C LEU A 559 -2.21 17.74 13.07
N GLN A 560 -2.12 18.09 11.78
CA GLN A 560 -0.85 18.21 11.05
C GLN A 560 0.07 19.32 11.58
N ARG A 561 -0.49 20.34 12.26
CA ARG A 561 0.29 21.39 12.93
C ARG A 561 0.75 20.99 14.34
N CYS A 562 0.27 19.85 14.86
CA CYS A 562 0.68 19.35 16.18
C CYS A 562 2.06 18.69 16.13
N VAL A 563 2.70 18.62 17.29
CA VAL A 563 4.00 17.95 17.47
C VAL A 563 3.80 16.74 18.38
N GLN A 564 4.45 15.62 18.06
CA GLN A 564 4.44 14.46 18.94
C GLN A 564 5.32 14.70 20.16
N ASP A 565 4.77 14.40 21.34
CA ASP A 565 5.53 14.38 22.58
C ASP A 565 6.48 13.18 22.58
N PRO A 566 7.80 13.37 22.81
CA PRO A 566 8.77 12.28 22.71
C PRO A 566 8.61 11.21 23.80
N ASP A 567 7.97 11.53 24.92
CA ASP A 567 7.77 10.58 26.03
C ASP A 567 6.52 9.72 25.84
N THR A 568 5.47 10.27 25.21
CA THR A 568 4.14 9.66 25.16
C THR A 568 3.60 9.39 23.75
N GLU A 569 4.28 9.90 22.72
CA GLU A 569 3.87 9.86 21.30
C GLU A 569 2.51 10.54 21.01
N LEU A 570 1.96 11.26 22.00
CA LEU A 570 0.71 11.98 21.87
C LEU A 570 0.89 13.24 21.01
N PHE A 571 -0.09 13.54 20.16
CA PHE A 571 -0.08 14.79 19.41
C PHE A 571 -0.47 15.95 20.31
N MET A 572 0.41 16.94 20.39
CA MET A 572 0.24 18.11 21.23
C MET A 572 0.24 19.38 20.37
N LEU A 573 -0.76 20.23 20.59
CA LEU A 573 -0.86 21.51 19.90
C LEU A 573 0.12 22.51 20.51
N GLY A 574 1.09 22.98 19.73
CA GLY A 574 2.00 24.04 20.16
C GLY A 574 1.23 25.36 20.30
N VAL A 575 1.32 26.02 21.46
CA VAL A 575 0.70 27.34 21.67
C VAL A 575 1.76 28.34 22.11
N ASN A 576 1.90 29.42 21.34
CA ASN A 576 2.78 30.52 21.66
C ASN A 576 2.03 31.56 22.50
N THR A 577 2.31 31.64 23.80
CA THR A 577 1.79 32.73 24.63
C THR A 577 2.56 34.01 24.32
N LYS A 578 1.85 35.04 23.82
CA LYS A 578 2.39 36.40 23.70
C LYS A 578 2.48 37.09 25.05
#